data_AF-X1NBS9-F1
#
_entry.id   AF-X1NBS9-F1
#
_cell.length_a   1.000
_cell.length_b   1.000
_cell.length_c   1.000
_cell.angle_alpha   90.00
_cell.angle_beta   90.00
_cell.angle_gamma   90.00
#
_symmetry.space_group_name_H-M   'P 1'
#
loop_
_entity.id
_entity.type
_entity.pdbx_description
1 polymer ?
#
loop_
_entity_poly.entity_id
_entity_poly.type
_entity_poly.pdbx_seq_one_letter_code
_entity_poly.pdbx_strand_id
1 'polypeptide(L)'
;MILVDDVSQDETVVIARGLDIKTVVHSTNRGYGGNQKTCYMQALDEEADFIVMLHPDGQYDPKMIPQLLNVSRREKNRALARI
;
A
#
# COMPACT_ATOMS: atom_id res chain seq x y z
N MET A 1 3.35 -3.19 -5.69
CA MET A 1 2.69 -1.92 -5.32
C MET A 1 1.21 -2.05 -5.65
N ILE A 2 0.33 -1.68 -4.73
CA ILE A 2 -1.12 -1.80 -4.89
C ILE A 2 -1.71 -0.40 -4.89
N LEU A 3 -2.56 -0.11 -5.87
CA LEU A 3 -3.40 1.07 -5.90
C LEU A 3 -4.85 0.62 -5.81
N VAL A 4 -5.57 1.14 -4.81
CA VAL A 4 -7.02 0.97 -4.72
C VAL A 4 -7.66 2.31 -5.11
N ASP A 5 -8.43 2.30 -6.19
CA ASP A 5 -9.20 3.43 -6.65
C ASP A 5 -10.62 3.40 -6.04
N ASP A 6 -11.11 4.57 -5.61
CA ASP A 6 -12.42 4.72 -4.96
C ASP A 6 -13.40 5.52 -5.82
N VAL A 7 -13.53 5.10 -7.08
CA VAL A 7 -14.41 5.71 -8.10
C VAL A 7 -13.92 7.08 -8.55
N SER A 8 -12.61 7.18 -8.85
CA SER A 8 -12.06 8.41 -9.42
C SER A 8 -12.70 8.72 -10.77
N GLN A 9 -12.85 10.01 -11.05
CA GLN A 9 -13.43 10.52 -12.30
C GLN A 9 -12.37 10.95 -13.32
N ASP A 10 -11.09 10.76 -12.99
CA ASP A 10 -9.94 11.13 -13.80
C ASP A 10 -9.22 9.89 -14.37
N GLU A 11 -8.06 10.10 -14.96
CA GLU A 11 -7.29 9.05 -15.62
C GLU A 11 -6.47 8.16 -14.66
N THR A 12 -6.63 8.30 -13.32
CA THR A 12 -5.82 7.59 -12.32
C THR A 12 -5.74 6.09 -12.59
N VAL A 13 -6.88 5.44 -12.85
CA VAL A 13 -6.94 3.98 -13.12
C VAL A 13 -6.22 3.61 -14.42
N VAL A 14 -6.38 4.43 -15.46
CA VAL A 14 -5.76 4.20 -16.77
C VAL A 14 -4.25 4.32 -16.65
N ILE A 15 -3.76 5.38 -16.01
CA ILE A 15 -2.33 5.62 -15.76
C ILE A 15 -1.74 4.51 -14.90
N ALA A 16 -2.40 4.15 -13.79
CA ALA A 16 -1.91 3.11 -12.88
C ALA A 16 -1.73 1.75 -13.59
N ARG A 17 -2.69 1.36 -14.43
CA ARG A 17 -2.59 0.14 -15.24
C ARG A 17 -1.50 0.24 -16.30
N GLY A 18 -1.33 1.40 -16.93
CA GLY A 18 -0.23 1.64 -17.88
C GLY A 18 1.16 1.55 -17.25
N LEU A 19 1.26 1.77 -15.94
CA LEU A 19 2.48 1.63 -15.14
C LEU A 19 2.66 0.22 -14.53
N ASP A 20 1.82 -0.75 -14.90
CA ASP A 20 1.83 -2.11 -14.35
C ASP A 20 1.64 -2.17 -12.82
N ILE A 21 0.89 -1.21 -12.27
CA ILE A 21 0.52 -1.20 -10.85
C ILE A 21 -0.71 -2.09 -10.66
N LYS A 22 -0.67 -3.01 -9.68
CA LYS A 22 -1.85 -3.80 -9.30
C LYS A 22 -2.96 -2.84 -8.86
N THR A 23 -3.98 -2.71 -9.70
CA THR A 23 -5.03 -1.71 -9.56
C THR A 23 -6.36 -2.37 -9.24
N VAL A 24 -6.89 -2.10 -8.04
CA VAL A 24 -8.22 -2.54 -7.61
C VAL A 24 -9.15 -1.33 -7.69
N VAL A 25 -10.32 -1.48 -8.31
CA VAL A 25 -11.29 -0.38 -8.46
C VAL A 25 -12.56 -0.75 -7.72
N HIS A 26 -12.99 0.11 -6.80
CA HIS A 26 -14.29 -0.07 -6.15
C HIS A 26 -15.44 0.23 -7.11
N SER A 27 -16.53 -0.54 -7.00
CA SER A 27 -17.77 -0.29 -7.75
C SER A 27 -18.56 0.91 -7.24
N THR A 28 -18.31 1.32 -6.00
CA THR A 28 -18.98 2.43 -5.29
C THR A 28 -17.98 3.05 -4.32
N ASN A 29 -18.03 4.37 -4.13
CA ASN A 29 -17.15 5.06 -3.19
C ASN A 29 -17.34 4.50 -1.76
N ARG A 30 -16.26 3.99 -1.16
CA ARG A 30 -16.23 3.41 0.19
C ARG A 30 -15.60 4.36 1.22
N GLY A 31 -15.22 5.55 0.78
CA GLY A 31 -14.52 6.55 1.56
C GLY A 31 -13.08 6.13 1.90
N TYR A 32 -12.35 7.07 2.48
CA TYR A 32 -10.93 6.93 2.82
C TYR A 32 -10.61 5.67 3.63
N GLY A 33 -11.36 5.39 4.70
CA GLY A 33 -11.15 4.20 5.53
C GLY A 33 -11.47 2.89 4.80
N GLY A 34 -12.48 2.89 3.93
CA GLY A 34 -12.85 1.72 3.13
C GLY A 34 -11.82 1.40 2.04
N ASN A 35 -11.29 2.44 1.40
CA ASN A 35 -10.17 2.32 0.46
C ASN A 35 -8.94 1.70 1.16
N GLN A 36 -8.50 2.27 2.28
CA GLN A 36 -7.34 1.76 3.01
C GLN A 36 -7.50 0.31 3.48
N LYS A 37 -8.66 -0.06 4.03
CA LYS A 37 -8.94 -1.45 4.44
C LYS A 37 -8.76 -2.41 3.27
N THR A 38 -9.15 -2.00 2.07
CA THR A 38 -8.97 -2.81 0.87
C THR A 38 -7.49 -2.95 0.50
N CYS A 39 -6.69 -1.87 0.59
CA CYS A 39 -5.23 -1.97 0.43
C CYS A 39 -4.61 -2.97 1.41
N TYR A 40 -4.98 -2.90 2.69
CA TYR A 40 -4.48 -3.82 3.71
C TYR A 40 -4.88 -5.27 3.41
N MET A 41 -6.15 -5.52 3.06
CA MET A 41 -6.61 -6.87 2.70
C MET A 41 -5.84 -7.41 1.50
N GLN A 42 -5.65 -6.61 0.44
CA GLN A 42 -4.89 -7.02 -0.74
C GLN A 42 -3.43 -7.33 -0.43
N ALA A 43 -2.80 -6.55 0.45
CA ALA A 43 -1.41 -6.81 0.86
C ALA A 43 -1.29 -8.04 1.77
N LEU A 44 -2.28 -8.29 2.64
CA LEU A 44 -2.34 -9.50 3.47
C LEU A 44 -2.57 -10.75 2.62
N ASP A 45 -3.42 -10.69 1.59
CA ASP A 45 -3.64 -11.78 0.63
C ASP A 45 -2.36 -12.11 -0.17
N GLU A 46 -1.43 -11.15 -0.31
CA GLU A 46 -0.10 -11.32 -0.89
C GLU A 46 0.95 -11.77 0.13
N GLU A 47 0.56 -12.10 1.37
CA GLU A 47 1.44 -12.51 2.46
C GLU A 47 2.57 -11.50 2.74
N ALA A 48 2.28 -10.20 2.58
CA ALA A 48 3.29 -9.16 2.72
C ALA A 48 3.91 -9.13 4.12
N ASP A 49 5.24 -9.21 4.20
CA ASP A 49 6.00 -9.10 5.46
C ASP A 49 5.86 -7.73 6.15
N PHE A 50 5.73 -6.69 5.33
CA PHE A 50 5.61 -5.29 5.75
C PHE A 50 4.63 -4.58 4.82
N ILE A 51 3.75 -3.77 5.40
CA ILE A 51 2.80 -2.95 4.64
C ILE A 51 3.12 -1.48 4.92
N VAL A 52 3.28 -0.71 3.85
CA VAL A 52 3.51 0.74 3.91
C VAL A 52 2.38 1.42 3.15
N MET A 53 1.58 2.22 3.86
CA MET A 53 0.56 3.07 3.24
C MET A 53 1.19 4.40 2.88
N LEU A 54 1.06 4.82 1.63
CA LEU A 54 1.56 6.09 1.12
C LEU A 54 0.47 6.79 0.30
N HIS A 55 0.19 8.05 0.61
CA HIS A 55 -0.73 8.87 -0.16
C HIS A 55 0.00 9.61 -1.30
N PRO A 56 -0.64 9.80 -2.46
CA PRO A 56 -0.02 10.45 -3.62
C PRO A 56 -0.03 11.98 -3.56
N ASP A 57 -0.35 12.59 -2.41
CA ASP A 57 -0.47 14.04 -2.24
C ASP A 57 0.86 14.76 -1.97
N GLY A 58 1.98 14.01 -1.96
CA GLY A 58 3.32 14.54 -1.75
C GLY A 58 3.62 14.94 -0.31
N GLN A 59 2.76 14.61 0.66
CA GLN A 59 3.00 14.92 2.08
C GLN A 59 4.18 14.13 2.68
N TYR A 60 4.52 12.98 2.09
CA TYR A 60 5.59 12.10 2.57
C TYR A 60 6.60 11.82 1.46
N ASP A 61 7.89 11.87 1.80
CA ASP A 61 8.95 11.46 0.87
C ASP A 61 9.07 9.93 0.82
N PRO A 62 8.73 9.27 -0.30
CA PRO A 62 8.84 7.81 -0.43
C PRO A 62 10.29 7.32 -0.29
N LYS A 63 11.29 8.19 -0.45
CA LYS A 63 12.71 7.83 -0.25
C LYS A 63 13.04 7.48 1.20
N MET A 64 12.14 7.77 2.14
CA MET A 64 12.29 7.42 3.57
C MET A 64 11.86 5.97 3.89
N ILE A 65 11.14 5.30 2.97
CA ILE A 65 10.62 3.94 3.18
C ILE A 65 11.74 2.93 3.53
N PRO A 66 12.89 2.88 2.84
CA PRO A 66 13.96 1.95 3.19
C PRO A 66 14.48 2.12 4.62
N GLN A 67 14.62 3.36 5.09
CA GLN A 67 15.08 3.65 6.45
C GLN A 67 14.05 3.21 7.49
N LEU A 68 12.75 3.43 7.24
CA LEU A 68 11.67 2.98 8.12
C LEU A 68 11.64 1.45 8.24
N LEU A 69 11.74 0.75 7.10
CA LEU A 69 11.73 -0.71 7.06
C LEU A 69 12.95 -1.34 7.74
N ASN A 70 14.11 -0.67 7.74
CA ASN A 70 15.30 -1.17 8.43
C ASN A 70 15.08 -1.36 9.93
N VAL A 71 14.32 -0.47 10.58
CA VAL A 71 14.00 -0.59 12.01
C VAL A 71 13.08 -1.79 12.23
N SER A 72 12.01 -1.91 11.44
CA SER A 72 11.06 -3.02 11.53
C SER A 72 11.69 -4.39 11.25
N ARG A 73 12.62 -4.47 10.29
CA ARG A 73 13.38 -5.70 9.99
C ARG A 73 14.24 -6.17 11.16
N ARG A 74 14.92 -5.24 11.84
CA ARG A 74 15.76 -5.59 13.01
C ARG A 74 14.93 -6.21 14.13
N GLU A 75 13.77 -5.63 14.42
CA GLU A 75 12.86 -6.15 15.44
C GLU A 75 12.27 -7.51 15.05
N LYS A 76 11.85 -7.70 13.80
CA LYS A 76 11.38 -9.00 13.29
C LYS A 76 12.45 -10.09 13.43
N ASN A 77 13.70 -9.79 13.04
CA ASN A 77 14.81 -10.75 13.15
C ASN A 77 15.14 -11.10 14.60
N ARG A 78 15.08 -10.12 15.52
CA ARG A 78 15.26 -10.37 16.96
C ARG A 78 14.18 -11.27 17.54
N ALA A 79 12.93 -11.12 17.11
CA ALA A 79 11.83 -11.98 17.56
C ALA A 79 12.02 -13.43 17.11
N LEU A 80 12.43 -13.64 15.85
CA LEU A 80 12.68 -14.99 15.30
C LEU A 80 13.88 -15.69 15.95
N ALA A 81 14.93 -14.94 16.32
CA ALA A 81 16.13 -15.50 16.96
C ALA A 81 15.93 -15.94 18.43
N ARG A 82 14.72 -15.74 19.01
CA ARG A 82 14.36 -16.13 20.38
C ARG A 82 13.57 -17.44 20.47
N ILE A 83 13.33 -18.09 19.33
CA ILE A 83 12.60 -19.34 19.17
C ILE A 83 13.62 -20.44 18.87
#